data_AF-X1SH16-F1
#
_entry.id   AF-X1SH16-F1
#
_cell.length_a   1.000
_cell.length_b   1.000
_cell.length_c   1.000
_cell.angle_alpha   90.00
_cell.angle_beta   90.00
_cell.angle_gamma   90.00
#
_symmetry.space_group_name_H-M   'P 1'
#
loop_
_entity.id
_entity.type
_entity.pdbx_description
1 polymer ?
#
loop_
_entity_poly.entity_id
_entity_poly.type
_entity_poly.pdbx_seq_one_letter_code
_entity_poly.pdbx_strand_id
1 'polypeptide(L)'
;MSVFLIASFCFLATSLLSLIRIIIGPTAQDRLVGLNLIVPQVVAIMVLMAINFDRTIYLDVALVYAILGFISIIAITKYLKGKKLHE
;
A
#
# COMPACT_ATOMS: atom_id res chain seq x y z
N MET A 1 13.92 19.86 -2.54
CA MET A 1 12.66 20.22 -1.87
C MET A 1 11.46 20.05 -2.80
N SER A 2 11.37 20.82 -3.90
CA SER A 2 10.20 20.80 -4.80
C SER A 2 9.92 19.44 -5.46
N VAL A 3 10.96 18.72 -5.88
CA VAL A 3 10.83 17.42 -6.56
C VAL A 3 10.23 16.34 -5.64
N PHE A 4 10.60 16.31 -4.36
CA PHE A 4 10.08 15.33 -3.39
C PHE A 4 8.60 15.56 -3.07
N LEU A 5 8.18 16.83 -2.99
CA LEU A 5 6.77 17.20 -2.80
C LEU A 5 5.93 16.83 -4.02
N ILE A 6 6.42 17.12 -5.23
CA ILE A 6 5.74 16.74 -6.48
C ILE A 6 5.59 15.22 -6.56
N ALA A 7 6.66 14.46 -6.29
CA ALA A 7 6.62 13.01 -6.27
C ALA A 7 5.60 12.47 -5.26
N SER A 8 5.58 13.02 -4.04
CA SER A 8 4.60 12.64 -3.00
C SER A 8 3.16 12.91 -3.44
N PHE A 9 2.92 14.04 -4.12
CA PHE A 9 1.60 14.37 -4.66
C PHE A 9 1.18 13.42 -5.80
N CYS A 10 2.11 13.01 -6.66
CA CYS A 10 1.86 11.98 -7.67
C CYS A 10 1.51 10.63 -7.02
N PHE A 11 2.20 10.23 -5.96
CA PHE A 11 1.88 9.00 -5.23
C PHE A 11 0.49 9.09 -4.57
N LEU A 12 0.13 10.24 -3.99
CA LEU A 12 -1.21 10.47 -3.43
C LEU A 12 -2.29 10.36 -4.51
N ALA A 13 -2.09 10.99 -5.68
CA ALA A 13 -3.01 10.88 -6.80
C ALA A 13 -3.18 9.42 -7.27
N THR A 14 -2.09 8.66 -7.36
CA THR A 14 -2.13 7.24 -7.74
C THR A 14 -2.79 6.37 -6.66
N SER A 15 -2.68 6.76 -5.40
CA SER A 15 -3.36 6.08 -4.29
C SER A 15 -4.87 6.27 -4.34
N LEU A 16 -5.34 7.47 -4.69
CA LEU A 16 -6.77 7.73 -4.93
C LEU A 16 -7.31 6.86 -6.08
N LEU A 17 -6.56 6.73 -7.18
CA LEU A 17 -6.91 5.83 -8.29
C LEU A 17 -6.97 4.36 -7.84
N SER A 18 -6.05 3.95 -6.97
CA SER A 18 -6.03 2.59 -6.42
C SER A 18 -7.25 2.34 -5.53
N LEU A 19 -7.70 3.35 -4.78
CA LEU A 19 -8.91 3.31 -3.98
C LEU A 19 -10.18 3.13 -4.84
N ILE A 20 -10.24 3.83 -5.98
CA ILE A 20 -11.32 3.67 -6.96
C ILE A 20 -11.37 2.22 -7.49
N ARG A 21 -10.21 1.62 -7.77
CA ARG A 21 -10.13 0.21 -8.23
C ARG A 21 -10.66 -0.77 -7.17
N ILE A 22 -10.42 -0.52 -5.89
CA ILE A 22 -10.95 -1.37 -4.80
C ILE A 22 -12.49 -1.36 -4.77
N ILE A 23 -13.11 -0.21 -5.04
CA ILE A 23 -14.57 -0.07 -5.01
C ILE A 23 -15.20 -0.70 -6.25
N ILE A 24 -14.63 -0.44 -7.44
CA ILE A 24 -15.19 -0.87 -8.72
C ILE A 24 -14.85 -2.33 -9.05
N GLY A 25 -13.83 -2.91 -8.42
CA GLY A 25 -13.34 -4.26 -8.73
C GLY A 25 -14.45 -5.33 -8.71
N PRO A 26 -14.68 -6.08 -9.81
CA PRO A 26 -15.78 -7.03 -9.93
C PRO A 26 -15.56 -8.32 -9.15
N THR A 27 -14.30 -8.72 -8.95
CA THR A 27 -13.93 -9.93 -8.20
C THR A 27 -13.23 -9.57 -6.89
N ALA A 28 -13.37 -10.43 -5.87
CA ALA A 28 -12.67 -10.26 -4.60
C ALA A 28 -11.14 -10.19 -4.77
N GLN A 29 -10.60 -10.90 -5.78
CA GLN A 29 -9.18 -10.86 -6.14
C GLN A 29 -8.78 -9.53 -6.77
N ASP A 30 -9.59 -8.91 -7.64
CA ASP A 30 -9.27 -7.60 -8.23
C ASP A 30 -9.27 -6.50 -7.16
N ARG A 31 -10.21 -6.56 -6.20
CA ARG A 31 -10.22 -5.67 -5.03
C ARG A 31 -8.98 -5.86 -4.15
N LEU A 32 -8.56 -7.11 -3.97
CA LEU A 32 -7.35 -7.45 -3.20
C LEU A 32 -6.08 -6.89 -3.85
N VAL A 33 -5.99 -6.96 -5.18
CA VAL A 33 -4.88 -6.34 -5.94
C VAL A 33 -4.89 -4.82 -5.75
N GLY A 34 -6.05 -4.18 -5.79
CA GLY A 34 -6.20 -2.75 -5.47
C GLY A 34 -5.67 -2.41 -4.07
N LEU A 35 -6.03 -3.21 -3.06
CA LEU A 35 -5.55 -3.05 -1.68
C LEU A 35 -4.03 -3.18 -1.59
N ASN A 36 -3.45 -4.16 -2.29
CA ASN A 36 -2.01 -4.42 -2.30
C ASN A 36 -1.19 -3.27 -2.92
N LEU A 37 -1.80 -2.44 -3.77
CA LEU A 37 -1.13 -1.28 -4.37
C LEU A 37 -1.00 -0.09 -3.40
N ILE A 38 -1.89 0.02 -2.40
CA ILE A 38 -1.91 1.19 -1.50
C ILE A 38 -0.73 1.20 -0.53
N VAL A 39 -0.43 0.05 0.08
CA VAL A 39 0.65 -0.05 1.08
C VAL A 39 1.99 0.47 0.54
N PRO A 40 2.53 -0.02 -0.60
CA PRO A 40 3.82 0.45 -1.10
C PRO A 40 3.80 1.92 -1.52
N GLN A 41 2.66 2.47 -1.95
CA GLN A 41 2.54 3.92 -2.23
C GLN A 41 2.67 4.76 -0.96
N VAL A 42 2.02 4.34 0.13
CA VAL A 42 2.13 5.02 1.43
C VAL A 42 3.56 4.92 1.97
N VAL A 43 4.19 3.75 1.87
CA VAL A 43 5.60 3.55 2.25
C VAL A 43 6.52 4.46 1.43
N ALA A 44 6.31 4.57 0.11
CA ALA A 44 7.08 5.48 -0.74
C ALA A 44 6.93 6.95 -0.31
N ILE A 45 5.72 7.40 0.04
CA ILE A 45 5.48 8.75 0.57
C ILE A 45 6.24 8.96 1.89
N MET A 46 6.24 7.99 2.80
CA MET A 46 6.99 8.09 4.06
C MET A 46 8.49 8.20 3.85
N VAL A 47 9.06 7.43 2.91
CA VAL A 47 10.48 7.51 2.56
C VAL A 47 10.83 8.87 1.95
N LEU A 48 9.99 9.39 1.04
CA LEU A 48 10.17 10.72 0.47
C LEU A 48 10.09 11.82 1.54
N MET A 49 9.19 11.69 2.51
CA MET A 49 9.10 12.59 3.66
C MET A 49 10.34 12.50 4.56
N ALA A 50 10.89 11.30 4.78
CA ALA A 50 12.12 11.12 5.56
C ALA A 50 13.28 11.97 5.02
N ILE A 51 13.45 11.97 3.70
CA ILE A 51 14.47 12.75 2.99
C ILE A 51 14.12 14.24 3.03
N ASN A 52 12.84 14.61 2.91
CA ASN A 52 12.42 16.01 2.87
C ASN A 52 12.53 16.72 4.22
N PHE A 53 12.36 16.00 5.33
CA PHE A 53 12.42 16.54 6.68
C PHE A 53 13.75 16.22 7.42
N ASP A 54 14.67 15.48 6.79
CA ASP A 54 15.92 14.99 7.40
C ASP A 54 15.67 14.29 8.76
N ARG A 55 14.59 13.51 8.84
CA ARG A 55 14.23 12.73 10.04
C ARG A 55 14.13 11.25 9.69
N THR A 56 15.01 10.45 10.30
CA THR A 56 15.04 9.00 10.13
C THR A 56 13.82 8.28 10.72
N ILE A 57 13.10 8.91 11.65
CA ILE A 57 11.89 8.36 12.29
C ILE A 57 10.85 7.90 11.25
N TYR A 58 10.73 8.62 10.12
CA TYR A 58 9.82 8.24 9.04
C TYR A 58 10.21 6.91 8.38
N LEU A 59 11.50 6.54 8.34
CA LEU A 59 11.96 5.27 7.80
C LEU A 59 11.60 4.10 8.71
N ASP A 60 11.67 4.29 10.03
CA ASP A 60 11.28 3.26 10.99
C ASP A 60 9.79 2.92 10.84
N VAL A 61 8.95 3.95 10.73
CA VAL A 61 7.50 3.78 10.50
C VAL A 61 7.24 3.15 9.12
N ALA A 62 7.95 3.58 8.08
CA ALA A 62 7.83 3.03 6.73
C ALA A 62 8.15 1.52 6.69
N LEU A 63 9.19 1.10 7.41
CA LEU A 63 9.61 -0.30 7.49
C LEU A 63 8.54 -1.15 8.20
N VAL A 64 8.00 -0.67 9.32
CA VAL A 64 6.89 -1.34 10.02
C VAL A 64 5.67 -1.47 9.11
N TYR A 65 5.29 -0.41 8.39
CA TYR A 65 4.17 -0.44 7.45
C TYR A 65 4.40 -1.42 6.29
N ALA A 66 5.62 -1.51 5.76
CA ALA A 66 5.96 -2.45 4.70
C ALA A 66 5.76 -3.91 5.15
N ILE A 67 6.23 -4.24 6.35
CA ILE A 67 6.05 -5.58 6.94
C ILE A 67 4.57 -5.86 7.20
N LEU A 68 3.85 -4.94 7.86
CA LEU A 68 2.44 -5.10 8.19
C LEU A 68 1.57 -5.27 6.94
N GLY A 69 1.82 -4.49 5.90
CA GLY A 69 1.07 -4.62 4.65
C GLY A 69 1.33 -5.95 3.94
N PHE A 70 2.57 -6.43 3.96
CA PHE A 70 2.91 -7.75 3.43
C PHE A 70 2.24 -8.90 4.20
N ILE A 71 2.20 -8.82 5.53
CA ILE A 71 1.50 -9.81 6.36
C ILE A 71 -0.01 -9.75 6.10
N SER A 72 -0.57 -8.56 5.96
CA SER A 72 -2.01 -8.34 5.72
C SER A 72 -2.47 -8.98 4.41
N ILE A 73 -1.73 -8.81 3.31
CA ILE A 73 -2.09 -9.42 2.02
C ILE A 73 -2.01 -10.96 2.07
N ILE A 74 -1.02 -11.53 2.76
CA ILE A 74 -0.92 -12.99 2.95
C ILE A 74 -2.12 -13.51 3.75
N ALA A 75 -2.46 -12.84 4.86
CA ALA A 75 -3.59 -13.23 5.70
C ALA A 75 -4.91 -13.22 4.92
N ILE A 76 -5.19 -12.16 4.17
CA ILE A 76 -6.39 -12.03 3.36
C ILE A 76 -6.40 -13.08 2.22
N THR A 77 -5.26 -13.30 1.57
CA THR A 77 -5.16 -14.32 0.50
C THR A 77 -5.45 -15.72 1.04
N LYS A 78 -4.91 -16.06 2.22
CA LYS A 78 -5.18 -17.35 2.87
C LYS A 78 -6.65 -17.50 3.24
N TYR A 79 -7.27 -16.44 3.75
CA TYR A 79 -8.70 -16.41 4.05
C TYR A 79 -9.57 -16.59 2.79
N LEU A 80 -9.27 -15.89 1.70
CA LEU A 80 -9.97 -16.04 0.42
C LEU A 80 -9.82 -17.44 -0.18
N LYS A 81 -8.65 -18.07 -0.02
CA LYS A 81 -8.39 -19.44 -0.50
C LYS A 81 -9.11 -20.50 0.34
N GLY A 82 -9.45 -20.19 1.59
CA GLY A 82 -10.01 -21.11 2.60
C GLY A 82 -11.43 -21.65 2.36
N LYS A 83 -12.07 -21.37 1.20
CA LYS A 83 -13.36 -21.98 0.80
C LYS A 83 -13.23 -23.21 -0.12
N LYS A 84 -12.03 -23.79 -0.24
CA LYS A 84 -11.81 -25.14 -0.76
C LYS A 84 -11.00 -25.94 0.27
N LEU A 85 -11.67 -26.36 1.34
CA LEU A 85 -11.19 -27.38 2.29
C LEU A 85 -12.06 -28.64 2.14
N HIS A 86 -12.13 -29.14 0.91
CA HIS A 86 -12.41 -30.55 0.66
C HIS A 86 -11.16 -31.10 0.00
N GLU A 87 -10.21 -31.49 0.84
CA GLU A 87 -9.29 -32.64 0.70
C GLU A 87 -8.37 -32.68 1.92
#